data_AF-A0A2G9RM67-F1
#
_entry.id   AF-A0A2G9RM67-F1
#
_cell.length_a   1.000
_cell.length_b   1.000
_cell.length_c   1.000
_cell.angle_alpha   90.00
_cell.angle_beta   90.00
_cell.angle_gamma   90.00
#
_symmetry.space_group_name_H-M   'P 1'
#
loop_
_entity.id
_entity.type
_entity.pdbx_description
1 polymer ?
#
loop_
_entity_poly.entity_id
_entity_poly.type
_entity_poly.pdbx_seq_one_letter_code
_entity_poly.pdbx_strand_id
1 'polypeptide(L)'
;MVGSSSSNTTTQTTYTFESLTPGNNYSFLVYSVASNKSGQQETISSYTKPATIKNLKTESATINSISLSWQQPDGNVDYYKIVNSNTSSTITTFSTTTVIGSLTPGSPYSFWIYAVIGSDIEGDGTNIIVYTIPDVVQNLQIMNASTTSVTLNWNPPYGYATSYMIQILQNSTFVTNVTSTSVTIQYLTPGNYYTFLVYAMTDSLVIGANTSISNYTGKI
;
A
#
# COMPACT_ATOMS: atom_id res chain seq x y z
N MET A 1 -28.59 -20.40 19.07
CA MET A 1 -27.28 -21.10 19.06
C MET A 1 -27.01 -21.58 20.47
N VAL A 2 -26.74 -22.87 20.64
CA VAL A 2 -26.42 -23.47 21.93
C VAL A 2 -24.96 -23.11 22.23
N GLY A 3 -24.73 -22.16 23.14
CA GLY A 3 -23.39 -21.86 23.60
C GLY A 3 -22.83 -23.09 24.31
N SER A 4 -21.69 -23.59 23.85
CA SER A 4 -20.99 -24.68 24.51
C SER A 4 -20.54 -24.21 25.90
N SER A 5 -21.17 -24.73 26.96
CA SER A 5 -20.77 -24.46 28.34
C SER A 5 -19.64 -25.40 28.73
N SER A 6 -18.42 -24.88 28.86
CA SER A 6 -17.30 -25.59 29.47
C SER A 6 -17.12 -25.12 30.92
N SER A 7 -17.06 -26.06 31.87
CA SER A 7 -16.77 -25.76 33.28
C SER A 7 -15.40 -26.29 33.67
N ASN A 8 -14.60 -25.47 34.34
CA ASN A 8 -13.31 -25.85 34.89
C ASN A 8 -13.22 -25.45 36.37
N THR A 9 -12.57 -26.28 37.18
CA THR A 9 -12.32 -26.00 38.62
C THR A 9 -10.84 -25.78 38.84
N THR A 10 -10.48 -24.74 39.60
CA THR A 10 -9.10 -24.43 39.97
C THR A 10 -9.03 -24.06 41.45
N THR A 11 -7.88 -24.31 42.09
CA THR A 11 -7.58 -23.84 43.45
C THR A 11 -6.86 -22.50 43.47
N GLN A 12 -6.46 -21.98 42.30
CA GLN A 12 -5.83 -20.67 42.12
C GLN A 12 -6.89 -19.58 41.99
N THR A 13 -6.49 -18.33 42.21
CA THR A 13 -7.32 -17.14 41.98
C THR A 13 -7.31 -16.67 40.51
N THR A 14 -6.67 -17.43 39.62
CA THR A 14 -6.57 -17.16 38.18
C THR A 14 -6.82 -18.43 37.37
N TYR A 15 -7.36 -18.25 36.17
CA TYR A 15 -7.57 -19.31 35.20
C TYR A 15 -7.51 -18.73 33.78
N THR A 16 -6.84 -19.42 32.86
CA THR A 16 -6.74 -19.02 31.45
C THR A 16 -7.62 -19.93 30.61
N PHE A 17 -8.54 -19.33 29.85
CA PHE A 17 -9.30 -20.04 28.83
C PHE A 17 -8.51 -20.01 27.52
N GLU A 18 -8.13 -21.19 27.04
CA GLU A 18 -7.41 -21.36 25.79
C GLU A 18 -8.37 -21.67 24.63
N SER A 19 -7.90 -21.49 23.40
CA SER A 19 -8.64 -21.87 22.17
C SER A 19 -10.01 -21.20 22.00
N LEU A 20 -10.18 -19.99 22.55
CA LEU A 20 -11.35 -19.16 22.27
C LEU A 20 -11.30 -18.65 20.83
N THR A 21 -12.47 -18.53 20.19
CA THR A 21 -12.58 -17.99 18.83
C THR A 21 -12.32 -16.47 18.87
N PRO A 22 -11.45 -15.92 17.99
CA PRO A 22 -11.20 -14.48 17.91
C PRO A 22 -12.46 -13.66 17.59
N GLY A 23 -12.50 -12.40 18.05
CA GLY A 23 -13.61 -11.48 17.78
C GLY A 23 -14.98 -11.88 18.37
N ASN A 24 -15.02 -12.78 19.35
CA ASN A 24 -16.28 -13.27 19.93
C ASN A 24 -16.45 -12.77 21.37
N ASN A 25 -17.69 -12.41 21.74
CA ASN A 25 -18.04 -12.06 23.11
C ASN A 25 -18.25 -13.35 23.92
N TYR A 26 -17.54 -13.48 25.04
CA TYR A 26 -17.68 -14.58 25.97
C TYR A 26 -18.13 -14.06 27.33
N SER A 27 -19.08 -14.76 27.94
CA SER A 27 -19.49 -14.55 29.33
C SER A 27 -18.84 -15.61 30.21
N PHE A 28 -18.05 -15.16 31.19
CA PHE A 28 -17.38 -16.00 32.17
C PHE A 28 -18.13 -15.92 33.50
N LEU A 29 -18.45 -17.07 34.07
CA LEU A 29 -19.14 -17.20 35.34
C LEU A 29 -18.22 -17.89 36.35
N VAL A 30 -17.99 -17.25 37.50
CA VAL A 30 -17.07 -17.69 38.55
C VAL A 30 -17.81 -17.79 39.88
N TYR A 31 -17.60 -18.87 40.62
CA TYR A 31 -18.15 -19.07 41.97
C TYR A 31 -17.22 -19.97 42.78
N SER A 32 -17.21 -19.79 44.10
CA SER A 32 -16.48 -20.68 45.00
C SER A 32 -17.19 -22.01 45.15
N VAL A 33 -16.43 -23.10 45.31
CA VAL A 33 -16.99 -24.43 45.57
C VAL A 33 -16.38 -24.97 46.85
N ALA A 34 -17.22 -25.41 47.79
CA ALA A 34 -16.83 -26.04 49.04
C ALA A 34 -17.65 -27.32 49.23
N SER A 35 -16.99 -28.48 49.10
CA SER A 35 -17.64 -29.79 49.10
C SER A 35 -18.77 -29.86 48.05
N ASN A 36 -20.03 -30.03 48.47
CA ASN A 36 -21.21 -30.07 47.61
C ASN A 36 -21.95 -28.72 47.54
N LYS A 37 -21.35 -27.64 48.03
CA LYS A 37 -21.94 -26.30 48.06
C LYS A 37 -21.20 -25.37 47.09
N SER A 38 -21.97 -24.52 46.42
CA SER A 38 -21.45 -23.43 45.58
C SER A 38 -21.76 -22.09 46.24
N GLY A 39 -20.83 -21.16 46.16
CA GLY A 39 -21.00 -19.78 46.61
C GLY A 39 -21.79 -18.94 45.61
N GLN A 40 -21.83 -17.63 45.86
CA GLN A 40 -22.43 -16.66 44.94
C GLN A 40 -21.68 -16.66 43.60
N GLN A 41 -22.44 -16.50 42.52
CA GLN A 41 -21.92 -16.41 41.16
C GLN A 41 -21.63 -14.95 40.80
N GLU A 42 -20.46 -14.74 40.22
CA GLU A 42 -20.06 -13.49 39.58
C GLU A 42 -19.92 -13.72 38.07
N THR A 43 -20.39 -12.78 37.27
CA THR A 43 -20.37 -12.88 35.81
C THR A 43 -19.71 -11.66 35.19
N ILE A 44 -18.81 -11.89 34.24
CA ILE A 44 -18.20 -10.85 33.40
C ILE A 44 -18.30 -11.26 31.94
N SER A 45 -18.47 -10.30 31.03
CA SER A 45 -18.41 -10.56 29.59
C SER A 45 -17.37 -9.69 28.91
N SER A 46 -16.66 -10.23 27.93
CA SER A 46 -15.69 -9.49 27.13
C SER A 46 -15.48 -10.15 25.77
N TYR A 47 -15.10 -9.34 24.78
CA TYR A 47 -14.69 -9.84 23.48
C TYR A 47 -13.24 -10.34 23.51
N THR A 48 -12.98 -11.44 22.81
CA THR A 48 -11.62 -11.76 22.35
C THR A 48 -11.21 -10.77 21.26
N LYS A 49 -9.91 -10.45 21.19
CA LYS A 49 -9.39 -9.62 20.10
C LYS A 49 -9.62 -10.30 18.74
N PRO A 50 -9.91 -9.55 17.67
CA PRO A 50 -9.89 -10.07 16.31
C PRO A 50 -8.54 -10.68 15.96
N ALA A 51 -8.53 -11.70 15.11
CA ALA A 51 -7.30 -12.23 14.55
C ALA A 51 -6.70 -11.25 13.52
N THR A 52 -5.38 -11.37 13.29
CA THR A 52 -4.66 -10.59 12.30
C THR A 52 -5.15 -10.89 10.89
N ILE A 53 -5.34 -9.85 10.07
CA ILE A 53 -5.72 -10.01 8.67
C ILE A 53 -4.71 -10.84 7.89
N LYS A 54 -5.16 -11.54 6.85
CA LYS A 54 -4.31 -12.41 6.02
C LYS A 54 -4.30 -11.89 4.58
N ASN A 55 -3.26 -12.24 3.82
CA ASN A 55 -3.17 -11.97 2.38
C ASN A 55 -3.39 -10.50 1.98
N LEU A 56 -2.86 -9.56 2.79
CA LEU A 56 -2.86 -8.14 2.44
C LEU A 56 -2.01 -7.91 1.20
N LYS A 57 -2.58 -7.28 0.17
CA LYS A 57 -1.90 -7.02 -1.10
C LYS A 57 -2.40 -5.74 -1.77
N THR A 58 -1.59 -5.25 -2.69
CA THR A 58 -1.96 -4.16 -3.61
C THR A 58 -2.62 -4.75 -4.84
N GLU A 59 -3.82 -4.29 -5.17
CA GLU A 59 -4.50 -4.66 -6.42
C GLU A 59 -4.08 -3.74 -7.57
N SER A 60 -3.96 -2.45 -7.29
CA SER A 60 -3.50 -1.46 -8.27
C SER A 60 -2.99 -0.18 -7.60
N ALA A 61 -2.16 0.56 -8.33
CA ALA A 61 -1.73 1.90 -7.99
C ALA A 61 -1.90 2.81 -9.22
N THR A 62 -2.23 4.07 -8.98
CA THR A 62 -2.28 5.13 -9.99
C THR A 62 -1.36 6.26 -9.54
N ILE A 63 -1.37 7.39 -10.26
CA ILE A 63 -0.63 8.58 -9.85
C ILE A 63 -1.14 9.17 -8.52
N ASN A 64 -2.39 8.93 -8.12
CA ASN A 64 -2.99 9.58 -6.95
C ASN A 64 -3.87 8.67 -6.09
N SER A 65 -3.89 7.36 -6.38
CA SER A 65 -4.67 6.41 -5.60
C SER A 65 -4.02 5.02 -5.52
N ILE A 66 -4.27 4.31 -4.42
CA ILE A 66 -3.85 2.93 -4.21
C ILE A 66 -5.07 2.09 -3.84
N SER A 67 -5.24 0.94 -4.49
CA SER A 67 -6.27 -0.06 -4.17
C SER A 67 -5.65 -1.23 -3.41
N LEU A 68 -6.16 -1.49 -2.21
CA LEU A 68 -5.71 -2.59 -1.35
C LEU A 68 -6.82 -3.62 -1.18
N SER A 69 -6.42 -4.88 -0.99
CA SER A 69 -7.32 -5.95 -0.59
C SER A 69 -6.64 -6.88 0.42
N TRP A 70 -7.46 -7.58 1.19
CA TRP A 70 -7.03 -8.58 2.16
C TRP A 70 -8.08 -9.67 2.27
N GLN A 71 -7.75 -10.73 3.00
CA GLN A 71 -8.68 -11.77 3.39
C GLN A 71 -9.17 -11.49 4.82
N GLN A 72 -10.48 -11.70 5.04
CA GLN A 72 -11.05 -11.66 6.38
C GLN A 72 -10.34 -12.67 7.30
N PRO A 73 -9.89 -12.24 8.50
CA PRO A 73 -9.26 -13.14 9.45
C PRO A 73 -10.26 -14.10 10.09
N ASP A 74 -9.75 -15.13 10.76
CA ASP A 74 -10.60 -16.13 11.43
C ASP A 74 -11.39 -15.48 12.59
N GLY A 75 -12.64 -15.91 12.79
CA GLY A 75 -13.53 -15.32 13.79
C GLY A 75 -14.37 -14.17 13.22
N ASN A 76 -14.90 -13.33 14.11
CA ASN A 76 -15.76 -12.20 13.70
C ASN A 76 -14.97 -10.91 13.59
N VAL A 77 -15.39 -10.07 12.65
CA VAL A 77 -14.90 -8.72 12.42
C VAL A 77 -16.09 -7.86 12.05
N ASP A 78 -16.25 -6.71 12.70
CA ASP A 78 -17.31 -5.76 12.37
C ASP A 78 -16.88 -4.84 11.23
N TYR A 79 -15.65 -4.34 11.28
CA TYR A 79 -15.08 -3.48 10.25
C TYR A 79 -13.54 -3.51 10.27
N TYR A 80 -12.95 -2.86 9.27
CA TYR A 80 -11.51 -2.68 9.14
C TYR A 80 -11.16 -1.20 9.28
N LYS A 81 -10.08 -0.94 10.02
CA LYS A 81 -9.47 0.38 10.17
C LYS A 81 -8.16 0.40 9.41
N ILE A 82 -8.02 1.35 8.48
CA ILE A 82 -6.81 1.57 7.69
C ILE A 82 -6.19 2.88 8.14
N VAL A 83 -4.92 2.86 8.56
CA VAL A 83 -4.15 4.03 8.98
C VAL A 83 -3.05 4.28 7.96
N ASN A 84 -3.06 5.45 7.35
CA ASN A 84 -1.97 5.92 6.50
C ASN A 84 -0.92 6.60 7.39
N SER A 85 0.24 5.96 7.58
CA SER A 85 1.29 6.49 8.45
C SER A 85 1.91 7.80 7.95
N ASN A 86 1.84 8.10 6.65
CA ASN A 86 2.42 9.31 6.07
C ASN A 86 1.57 10.56 6.35
N THR A 87 0.26 10.38 6.54
CA THR A 87 -0.69 11.51 6.74
C THR A 87 -1.42 11.44 8.08
N SER A 88 -1.24 10.36 8.84
CA SER A 88 -2.04 10.02 10.03
C SER A 88 -3.55 9.97 9.77
N SER A 89 -3.96 9.85 8.50
CA SER A 89 -5.38 9.71 8.14
C SER A 89 -5.86 8.29 8.41
N THR A 90 -7.12 8.19 8.81
CA THR A 90 -7.78 6.92 9.10
C THR A 90 -8.98 6.75 8.19
N ILE A 91 -9.13 5.55 7.65
CA ILE A 91 -10.25 5.14 6.80
C ILE A 91 -10.90 3.92 7.44
N THR A 92 -12.22 3.92 7.52
CA THR A 92 -13.02 2.79 7.98
C THR A 92 -13.74 2.16 6.80
N THR A 93 -13.73 0.84 6.69
CA THR A 93 -14.47 0.09 5.67
C THR A 93 -15.04 -1.20 6.25
N PHE A 94 -16.19 -1.62 5.72
CA PHE A 94 -16.85 -2.89 6.06
C PHE A 94 -16.54 -3.99 5.03
N SER A 95 -15.75 -3.67 4.00
CA SER A 95 -15.33 -4.60 2.96
C SER A 95 -13.86 -4.98 3.13
N THR A 96 -13.45 -6.11 2.57
CA THR A 96 -12.05 -6.55 2.57
C THR A 96 -11.20 -5.90 1.47
N THR A 97 -11.66 -4.74 0.97
CA THR A 97 -11.03 -3.95 -0.08
C THR A 97 -11.23 -2.47 0.21
N THR A 98 -10.28 -1.63 -0.19
CA THR A 98 -10.43 -0.18 -0.13
C THR A 98 -9.60 0.52 -1.19
N VAL A 99 -10.09 1.69 -1.64
CA VAL A 99 -9.36 2.59 -2.53
C VAL A 99 -9.03 3.86 -1.75
N ILE A 100 -7.75 4.19 -1.70
CA ILE A 100 -7.21 5.32 -0.96
C ILE A 100 -6.78 6.35 -2.00
N GLY A 101 -7.50 7.46 -2.10
CA GLY A 101 -7.24 8.54 -3.06
C GLY A 101 -6.48 9.72 -2.46
N SER A 102 -6.35 10.79 -3.25
CA SER A 102 -5.70 12.05 -2.87
C SER A 102 -4.24 11.88 -2.42
N LEU A 103 -3.55 10.94 -3.07
CA LEU A 103 -2.14 10.66 -2.83
C LEU A 103 -1.24 11.46 -3.77
N THR A 104 -0.02 11.74 -3.33
CA THR A 104 1.02 12.41 -4.11
C THR A 104 1.65 11.43 -5.09
N PRO A 105 1.84 11.77 -6.38
CA PRO A 105 2.50 10.88 -7.36
C PRO A 105 3.93 10.49 -6.97
N GLY A 106 4.31 9.28 -7.39
CA GLY A 106 5.63 8.67 -7.16
C GLY A 106 6.07 8.53 -5.71
N SER A 107 5.16 8.67 -4.75
CA SER A 107 5.48 8.74 -3.32
C SER A 107 5.21 7.40 -2.62
N PRO A 108 6.06 6.98 -1.67
CA PRO A 108 5.82 5.79 -0.86
C PRO A 108 4.78 6.06 0.23
N TYR A 109 3.82 5.15 0.36
CA TYR A 109 2.82 5.15 1.43
C TYR A 109 2.88 3.86 2.24
N SER A 110 2.85 4.01 3.56
CA SER A 110 2.76 2.91 4.51
C SER A 110 1.37 2.85 5.11
N PHE A 111 0.68 1.72 4.90
CA PHE A 111 -0.68 1.50 5.39
C PHE A 111 -0.69 0.38 6.42
N TRP A 112 -1.27 0.66 7.59
CA TRP A 112 -1.59 -0.33 8.60
C TRP A 112 -3.07 -0.65 8.57
N ILE A 113 -3.43 -1.93 8.49
CA ILE A 113 -4.81 -2.37 8.49
C ILE A 113 -5.06 -3.23 9.72
N TYR A 114 -6.15 -2.93 10.43
CA TYR A 114 -6.59 -3.60 11.65
C TYR A 114 -7.99 -4.14 11.44
N ALA A 115 -8.24 -5.37 11.89
CA ALA A 115 -9.59 -5.88 12.08
C ALA A 115 -10.13 -5.38 13.43
N VAL A 116 -11.39 -4.96 13.46
CA VAL A 116 -12.01 -4.35 14.65
C VAL A 116 -13.33 -5.04 14.98
N ILE A 117 -13.58 -5.26 16.26
CA ILE A 117 -14.85 -5.75 16.80
C ILE A 117 -15.37 -4.79 17.89
N GLY A 118 -16.68 -4.65 18.01
CA GLY A 118 -17.31 -3.74 18.96
C GLY A 118 -17.03 -2.28 18.60
N SER A 119 -16.88 -1.42 19.61
CA SER A 119 -16.60 -0.01 19.37
C SER A 119 -15.14 0.23 18.98
N ASP A 120 -14.17 -0.44 19.62
CA ASP A 120 -12.75 -0.09 19.50
C ASP A 120 -11.77 -1.26 19.78
N ILE A 121 -12.23 -2.53 19.76
CA ILE A 121 -11.34 -3.66 20.07
C ILE A 121 -10.59 -4.08 18.81
N GLU A 122 -9.35 -3.63 18.71
CA GLU A 122 -8.48 -3.87 17.56
C GLU A 122 -7.66 -5.15 17.74
N GLY A 123 -7.60 -5.94 16.67
CA GLY A 123 -6.63 -7.01 16.51
C GLY A 123 -5.24 -6.45 16.17
N ASP A 124 -4.27 -7.34 15.96
CA ASP A 124 -2.93 -6.92 15.56
C ASP A 124 -2.93 -6.37 14.13
N GLY A 125 -2.20 -5.28 13.91
CA GLY A 125 -2.12 -4.60 12.62
C GLY A 125 -1.21 -5.31 11.64
N THR A 126 -1.58 -5.29 10.36
CA THR A 126 -0.72 -5.73 9.25
C THR A 126 -0.33 -4.53 8.39
N ASN A 127 0.94 -4.44 8.02
CA ASN A 127 1.49 -3.32 7.27
C ASN A 127 1.78 -3.67 5.81
N ILE A 128 1.61 -2.69 4.92
CA ILE A 128 2.11 -2.74 3.55
C ILE A 128 2.68 -1.37 3.14
N ILE A 129 3.79 -1.38 2.40
CA ILE A 129 4.38 -0.18 1.79
C ILE A 129 4.19 -0.26 0.28
N VAL A 130 3.63 0.79 -0.30
CA VAL A 130 3.28 0.85 -1.73
C VAL A 130 3.59 2.24 -2.28
N TYR A 131 4.13 2.31 -3.49
CA TYR A 131 4.37 3.56 -4.18
C TYR A 131 3.17 3.89 -5.09
N THR A 132 2.77 5.16 -5.12
CA THR A 132 2.00 5.68 -6.25
C THR A 132 2.87 5.74 -7.50
N ILE A 133 2.24 5.76 -8.66
CA ILE A 133 2.94 5.88 -9.93
C ILE A 133 3.46 7.32 -10.10
N PRO A 134 4.71 7.55 -10.54
CA PRO A 134 5.18 8.90 -10.88
C PRO A 134 4.34 9.54 -11.97
N ASP A 135 4.13 10.86 -11.86
CA ASP A 135 3.53 11.64 -12.95
C ASP A 135 4.53 11.84 -14.10
N VAL A 136 4.06 12.33 -15.24
CA VAL A 136 4.87 12.62 -16.41
C VAL A 136 5.82 13.80 -16.18
N VAL A 137 6.99 13.79 -16.84
CA VAL A 137 7.92 14.93 -16.80
C VAL A 137 7.29 16.17 -17.42
N GLN A 138 7.63 17.34 -16.88
CA GLN A 138 7.05 18.61 -17.31
C GLN A 138 7.98 19.32 -18.29
N ASN A 139 7.42 20.12 -19.21
CA ASN A 139 8.21 20.97 -20.12
C ASN A 139 9.35 20.24 -20.86
N LEU A 140 9.09 19.04 -21.39
CA LEU A 140 10.07 18.30 -22.20
C LEU A 140 10.40 19.08 -23.48
N GLN A 141 11.68 19.32 -23.71
CA GLN A 141 12.21 20.15 -24.78
C GLN A 141 13.46 19.54 -25.41
N ILE A 142 13.73 19.93 -26.66
CA ILE A 142 15.01 19.71 -27.31
C ILE A 142 15.84 20.97 -27.09
N MET A 143 16.93 20.84 -26.33
CA MET A 143 17.84 21.94 -26.06
C MET A 143 18.78 22.18 -27.24
N ASN A 144 19.31 21.10 -27.82
CA ASN A 144 20.24 21.15 -28.95
C ASN A 144 20.10 19.90 -29.82
N ALA A 145 20.38 20.05 -31.11
CA ALA A 145 20.49 18.93 -32.03
C ALA A 145 21.69 19.11 -32.97
N SER A 146 22.40 18.02 -33.21
CA SER A 146 23.48 17.95 -34.18
C SER A 146 23.14 16.93 -35.27
N THR A 147 24.09 16.66 -36.16
CA THR A 147 23.97 15.61 -37.17
C THR A 147 23.91 14.21 -36.54
N THR A 148 24.43 14.00 -35.33
CA THR A 148 24.53 12.66 -34.70
C THR A 148 24.12 12.63 -33.22
N SER A 149 23.58 13.73 -32.69
CA SER A 149 23.16 13.80 -31.29
C SER A 149 21.96 14.73 -31.07
N VAL A 150 21.20 14.44 -30.02
CA VAL A 150 20.11 15.30 -29.54
C VAL A 150 20.23 15.45 -28.01
N THR A 151 20.19 16.67 -27.53
CA THR A 151 20.13 16.99 -26.09
C THR A 151 18.70 17.31 -25.71
N LEU A 152 18.17 16.53 -24.78
CA LEU A 152 16.86 16.71 -24.17
C LEU A 152 17.00 17.41 -22.82
N ASN A 153 16.02 18.22 -22.47
CA ASN A 153 15.85 18.78 -21.12
C ASN A 153 14.38 18.75 -20.72
N TRP A 154 14.11 18.63 -19.43
CA TRP A 154 12.76 18.67 -18.87
C TRP A 154 12.80 19.25 -17.46
N ASN A 155 11.61 19.50 -16.91
CA ASN A 155 11.40 19.76 -15.50
C ASN A 155 10.92 18.46 -14.81
N PRO A 156 11.21 18.28 -13.50
CA PRO A 156 10.67 17.15 -12.75
C PRO A 156 9.13 17.07 -12.80
N PRO A 157 8.55 15.86 -12.67
CA PRO A 157 7.11 15.69 -12.54
C PRO A 157 6.57 16.31 -11.24
N TYR A 158 5.25 16.50 -11.15
CA TYR A 158 4.61 16.74 -9.86
C TYR A 158 4.78 15.52 -8.95
N GLY A 159 4.97 15.76 -7.65
CA GLY A 159 5.22 14.69 -6.69
C GLY A 159 6.70 14.31 -6.62
N TYR A 160 6.97 13.00 -6.54
CA TYR A 160 8.33 12.48 -6.31
C TYR A 160 8.81 11.62 -7.48
N ALA A 161 10.05 11.85 -7.92
CA ALA A 161 10.77 11.00 -8.85
C ALA A 161 12.26 11.11 -8.54
N THR A 162 12.99 9.99 -8.62
CA THR A 162 14.43 9.92 -8.32
C THR A 162 15.29 9.78 -9.55
N SER A 163 14.72 9.28 -10.64
CA SER A 163 15.43 9.07 -11.90
C SER A 163 14.46 9.10 -13.09
N TYR A 164 15.04 9.10 -14.29
CA TYR A 164 14.32 9.18 -15.55
C TYR A 164 14.84 8.11 -16.51
N MET A 165 13.94 7.39 -17.16
CA MET A 165 14.26 6.45 -18.23
C MET A 165 13.94 7.10 -19.58
N ILE A 166 14.85 6.96 -20.53
CA ILE A 166 14.69 7.48 -21.89
C ILE A 166 14.73 6.32 -22.88
N GLN A 167 13.74 6.29 -23.77
CA GLN A 167 13.64 5.34 -24.88
C GLN A 167 13.53 6.08 -26.21
N ILE A 168 13.92 5.40 -27.30
CA ILE A 168 13.69 5.89 -28.66
C ILE A 168 12.63 5.00 -29.30
N LEU A 169 11.53 5.58 -29.76
CA LEU A 169 10.42 4.82 -30.34
C LEU A 169 10.84 4.00 -31.56
N GLN A 170 11.70 4.58 -32.42
CA GLN A 170 12.23 3.92 -33.62
C GLN A 170 13.34 2.91 -33.31
N ASN A 171 13.85 2.87 -32.07
CA ASN A 171 14.84 1.91 -31.61
C ASN A 171 14.52 1.47 -30.19
N SER A 172 13.60 0.52 -30.04
CA SER A 172 13.14 0.01 -28.74
C SER A 172 14.25 -0.65 -27.90
N THR A 173 15.41 -0.98 -28.50
CA THR A 173 16.57 -1.50 -27.75
C THR A 173 17.37 -0.41 -27.05
N PHE A 174 17.20 0.85 -27.47
CA PHE A 174 17.82 1.97 -26.79
C PHE A 174 17.06 2.30 -25.51
N VAL A 175 17.73 2.12 -24.37
CA VAL A 175 17.24 2.53 -23.05
C VAL A 175 18.41 3.14 -22.29
N THR A 176 18.21 4.32 -21.71
CA THR A 176 19.18 4.93 -20.79
C THR A 176 18.48 5.55 -19.59
N ASN A 177 19.13 5.47 -18.43
CA ASN A 177 18.61 6.01 -17.18
C ASN A 177 19.53 7.13 -16.68
N VAL A 178 18.94 8.24 -16.27
CA VAL A 178 19.64 9.40 -15.71
C VAL A 178 18.96 9.89 -14.44
N THR A 179 19.73 10.50 -13.53
CA THR A 179 19.19 11.19 -12.35
C THR A 179 19.05 12.70 -12.57
N SER A 180 19.72 13.24 -13.60
CA SER A 180 19.58 14.63 -14.04
C SER A 180 18.33 14.85 -14.88
N THR A 181 17.86 16.09 -14.94
CA THR A 181 16.72 16.51 -15.78
C THR A 181 17.12 16.90 -17.20
N SER A 182 18.23 16.34 -17.67
CA SER A 182 18.77 16.55 -19.02
C SER A 182 19.66 15.37 -19.40
N VAL A 183 19.66 15.03 -20.69
CA VAL A 183 20.51 13.99 -21.27
C VAL A 183 20.87 14.31 -22.71
N THR A 184 22.11 14.02 -23.11
CA THR A 184 22.55 14.05 -24.50
C THR A 184 22.64 12.64 -25.05
N ILE A 185 21.82 12.35 -26.05
CA ILE A 185 21.80 11.07 -26.76
C ILE A 185 22.73 11.19 -27.96
N GLN A 186 23.74 10.32 -28.03
CA GLN A 186 24.77 10.34 -29.06
C GLN A 186 24.63 9.18 -30.04
N TYR A 187 25.43 9.22 -31.11
CA TYR A 187 25.54 8.18 -32.13
C TYR A 187 24.23 7.90 -32.88
N LEU A 188 23.40 8.92 -33.03
CA LEU A 188 22.22 8.88 -33.87
C LEU A 188 22.62 8.95 -35.35
N THR A 189 21.83 8.33 -36.22
CA THR A 189 22.05 8.36 -37.66
C THR A 189 21.66 9.74 -38.21
N PRO A 190 22.50 10.41 -39.00
CA PRO A 190 22.14 11.70 -39.61
C PRO A 190 20.91 11.64 -40.52
N GLY A 191 20.14 12.74 -40.58
CA GLY A 191 18.97 12.89 -41.43
C GLY A 191 17.75 12.07 -41.01
N ASN A 192 17.77 11.44 -39.84
CA ASN A 192 16.70 10.55 -39.38
C ASN A 192 15.77 11.25 -38.40
N TYR A 193 14.50 10.82 -38.41
CA TYR A 193 13.48 11.27 -37.48
C TYR A 193 13.45 10.36 -36.26
N TYR A 194 13.56 10.95 -35.07
CA TYR A 194 13.52 10.24 -33.80
C TYR A 194 12.41 10.80 -32.90
N THR A 195 11.71 9.91 -32.22
CA THR A 195 10.78 10.21 -31.13
C THR A 195 11.37 9.67 -29.84
N PHE A 196 11.67 10.57 -28.92
CA PHE A 196 12.22 10.28 -27.60
C PHE A 196 11.08 10.22 -26.58
N LEU A 197 11.05 9.16 -25.79
CA LEU A 197 10.09 8.94 -24.71
C LEU A 197 10.83 9.10 -23.39
N VAL A 198 10.34 9.96 -22.50
CA VAL A 198 10.92 10.20 -21.18
C VAL A 198 9.92 9.80 -20.10
N TYR A 199 10.31 8.87 -19.24
CA TYR A 199 9.53 8.33 -18.13
C TYR A 199 10.16 8.77 -16.81
N ALA A 200 9.34 9.16 -15.84
CA ALA A 200 9.79 9.35 -14.46
C ALA A 200 9.78 8.01 -13.69
N MET A 201 10.72 7.84 -12.77
CA MET A 201 10.86 6.62 -11.97
C MET A 201 11.07 6.93 -10.49
N THR A 202 10.54 6.06 -9.62
CA THR A 202 10.84 6.05 -8.18
C THR A 202 12.16 5.32 -7.89
N ASP A 203 12.65 5.43 -6.66
CA ASP A 203 13.74 4.62 -6.11
C ASP A 203 13.43 3.11 -6.09
N SER A 204 12.15 2.76 -5.95
CA SER A 204 11.65 1.37 -6.07
C SER A 204 11.43 0.89 -7.51
N LEU A 205 11.90 1.66 -8.50
CA LEU A 205 11.78 1.37 -9.94
C LEU A 205 10.33 1.32 -10.46
N VAL A 206 9.38 1.96 -9.77
CA VAL A 206 8.04 2.17 -10.32
C VAL A 206 8.14 3.22 -11.42
N ILE A 207 7.74 2.84 -12.64
CA ILE A 207 7.83 3.67 -13.84
C ILE A 207 6.48 4.34 -14.10
N GLY A 208 6.52 5.66 -14.30
CA GLY A 208 5.37 6.47 -14.68
C GLY A 208 4.94 6.31 -16.14
N ALA A 209 3.97 7.12 -16.57
CA ALA A 209 3.72 7.33 -17.99
C ALA A 209 4.86 8.15 -18.64
N ASN A 210 4.96 8.12 -19.97
CA ASN A 210 5.95 8.92 -20.69
C ASN A 210 5.38 10.25 -21.20
N THR A 211 6.28 11.23 -21.33
CA THR A 211 6.14 12.35 -22.26
C THR A 211 7.02 12.09 -23.48
N SER A 212 6.55 12.44 -24.67
CA SER A 212 7.31 12.24 -25.91
C SER A 212 7.64 13.55 -26.61
N ILE A 213 8.82 13.63 -27.23
CA ILE A 213 9.19 14.72 -28.14
C ILE A 213 9.94 14.15 -29.34
N SER A 214 9.82 14.77 -30.51
CA SER A 214 10.48 14.27 -31.72
C SER A 214 11.33 15.33 -32.41
N ASN A 215 12.41 14.90 -33.05
CA ASN A 215 13.28 15.76 -33.84
C ASN A 215 13.97 15.02 -35.00
N TYR A 216 14.42 15.77 -35.99
CA TYR A 216 15.40 15.29 -36.96
C TYR A 216 16.83 15.50 -36.47
N THR A 217 17.72 14.57 -36.80
CA THR A 217 19.17 14.79 -36.72
C THR A 217 19.66 15.48 -37.99
N GLY A 218 20.35 16.61 -37.87
CA GLY A 218 20.76 17.42 -39.01
C GLY A 218 20.74 18.91 -38.70
N LYS A 219 21.48 19.71 -39.47
CA LYS A 219 21.47 21.17 -39.33
C LYS A 219 20.21 21.70 -40.04
N ILE A 220 19.36 22.42 -39.31
CA ILE A 220 18.29 23.25 -39.90
C ILE A 220 18.97 24.41 -40.64
#